data_AF-A0A1R2ASN2-F1
#
_entry.id   AF-A0A1R2ASN2-F1
#
_cell.length_a   1.000
_cell.length_b   1.000
_cell.length_c   1.000
_cell.angle_alpha   90.00
_cell.angle_beta   90.00
_cell.angle_gamma   90.00
#
_symmetry.space_group_name_H-M   'P 1'
#
loop_
_entity.id
_entity.type
_entity.pdbx_description
1 polymer ?
#
loop_
_entity_poly.entity_id
_entity_poly.type
_entity_poly.pdbx_seq_one_letter_code
_entity_poly.pdbx_strand_id
1 'polypeptide(L)'
;MEEELERTLGEKGRELQAALEELRVKEFSYKVNELKSTLPLLGRCVICTLRLPCKHYSDASEMPSVSPISKDNFSVQAYTKNLDASDIMPKLPKAEPKEFSIRFRGRDNKYSIPIQERAVSLPNAQKLKLIEKIETYREEKIRKEIEKIQEMKEAEKRQKREMQTLEALRLKHVKKQKEKLDKYKEEIKARNEQLKNYFDEEEKKKRKDEEKRRKYIEIKKKELEEYYEKKKMMESISKQKVFDLEKEIVSSIRG
;
A
#
# COMPACT_ATOMS: atom_id res chain seq x y z
N MET A 1 -3.94 28.89 -23.52
CA MET A 1 -4.23 29.36 -22.14
C MET A 1 -4.46 28.20 -21.19
N GLU A 2 -5.34 27.23 -21.50
CA GLU A 2 -5.61 26.11 -20.60
C GLU A 2 -4.40 25.18 -20.39
N GLU A 3 -3.67 24.82 -21.45
CA GLU A 3 -2.48 23.96 -21.35
C GLU A 3 -1.32 24.59 -20.54
N GLU A 4 -1.21 25.91 -20.54
CA GLU A 4 -0.18 26.65 -19.81
C GLU A 4 -0.53 26.74 -18.31
N LEU A 5 -1.83 26.82 -18.01
CA LEU A 5 -2.37 26.79 -16.66
C LEU A 5 -2.24 25.40 -16.02
N GLU A 6 -2.45 24.34 -16.79
CA GLU A 6 -2.23 22.96 -16.31
C GLU A 6 -0.76 22.66 -16.03
N ARG A 7 0.17 23.15 -16.88
CA ARG A 7 1.61 22.99 -16.65
C ARG A 7 2.08 23.72 -15.39
N THR A 8 1.65 24.97 -15.21
CA THR A 8 2.02 25.77 -14.04
C THR A 8 1.43 25.21 -12.74
N LEU A 9 0.20 24.70 -12.76
CA LEU A 9 -0.39 23.98 -11.61
C LEU A 9 0.35 22.67 -11.32
N GLY A 10 0.76 21.93 -12.35
CA GLY A 10 1.55 20.71 -12.19
C GLY A 10 2.92 20.96 -11.57
N GLU A 11 3.60 22.05 -11.95
CA GLU A 11 4.88 22.46 -11.35
C GLU A 11 4.72 22.87 -9.89
N LYS A 12 3.71 23.69 -9.58
CA LYS A 12 3.40 24.09 -8.19
C LYS A 12 2.99 22.90 -7.32
N GLY A 13 2.30 21.92 -7.88
CA GLY A 13 1.98 20.66 -7.21
C GLY A 13 3.22 19.87 -6.82
N ARG A 14 4.21 19.78 -7.72
CA ARG A 14 5.50 19.13 -7.44
C ARG A 14 6.32 19.87 -6.39
N GLU A 15 6.37 21.21 -6.45
CA GLU A 15 7.04 22.04 -5.44
C GLU A 15 6.42 21.85 -4.04
N LEU A 16 5.10 21.85 -3.95
CA LEU A 16 4.38 21.61 -2.69
C LEU A 16 4.66 20.21 -2.13
N GLN A 17 4.68 19.19 -2.99
CA GLN A 17 4.99 17.83 -2.57
C GLN A 17 6.43 17.71 -2.05
N ALA A 18 7.39 18.35 -2.71
CA ALA A 18 8.77 18.39 -2.25
C ALA A 18 8.90 19.11 -0.89
N ALA A 19 8.25 20.27 -0.73
CA ALA A 19 8.26 21.01 0.53
C ALA A 19 7.63 20.23 1.69
N LEU A 20 6.54 19.49 1.44
CA LEU A 20 5.92 18.63 2.44
C LEU A 20 6.81 17.47 2.85
N GLU A 21 7.48 16.83 1.89
CA GLU A 21 8.41 15.74 2.19
C GLU A 21 9.62 16.25 2.98
N GLU A 22 10.16 17.42 2.64
CA GLU A 22 11.21 18.06 3.44
C GLU A 22 10.80 18.36 4.88
N LEU A 23 9.58 18.88 5.08
CA LEU A 23 9.04 19.11 6.42
C LEU A 23 8.90 17.82 7.20
N ARG A 24 8.42 16.76 6.53
CA ARG A 24 8.27 15.44 7.12
C ARG A 24 9.61 14.84 7.54
N VAL A 25 10.64 14.94 6.69
CA VAL A 25 12.00 14.47 7.00
C VAL A 25 12.60 15.26 8.17
N LYS A 26 12.39 16.58 8.21
CA LYS A 26 12.84 17.43 9.34
C LYS A 26 12.15 17.04 10.65
N GLU A 27 10.85 16.80 10.63
CA GLU A 27 10.08 16.35 11.80
C GLU A 27 10.54 14.97 12.29
N PHE A 28 10.73 14.01 11.39
CA PHE A 28 11.25 12.69 11.75
C PHE A 28 12.65 12.78 12.36
N SER A 29 13.55 13.56 11.75
CA SER A 29 14.90 13.78 12.27
C SER A 29 14.87 14.38 13.68
N TYR A 30 14.00 15.38 13.92
CA TYR A 30 13.80 15.98 15.22
C TYR A 30 13.33 14.95 16.26
N LYS A 31 12.30 14.15 15.93
CA LYS A 31 11.76 13.12 16.82
C LYS A 31 12.78 12.01 17.13
N VAL A 32 13.58 11.62 16.16
CA VAL A 32 14.66 10.64 16.36
C VAL A 32 15.73 11.20 17.31
N ASN A 33 16.09 12.48 17.18
CA ASN A 33 17.06 13.11 18.08
C ASN A 33 16.50 13.30 19.49
N GLU A 34 15.21 13.62 19.63
CA GLU A 34 14.49 13.65 20.91
C GLU A 34 14.47 12.27 21.59
N LEU A 35 14.27 11.19 20.82
CA LEU A 35 14.36 9.83 21.36
C LEU A 35 15.80 9.48 21.79
N LYS A 36 16.80 9.83 20.98
CA LYS A 36 18.21 9.56 21.32
C LYS A 36 18.68 10.29 22.58
N SER A 37 18.15 11.47 22.87
CA SER A 37 18.48 12.19 24.12
C SER A 37 17.73 11.64 25.35
N THR A 38 16.53 11.09 25.16
CA THR A 38 15.72 10.55 26.27
C THR A 38 16.04 9.09 26.62
N LEU A 39 16.49 8.27 25.66
CA LEU A 39 16.80 6.86 25.89
C LEU A 39 17.88 6.61 26.97
N PRO A 40 19.00 7.36 27.03
CA PRO A 40 19.98 7.23 28.10
C PRO A 40 19.40 7.51 29.49
N LEU A 41 18.49 8.49 29.61
CA LEU A 41 17.80 8.81 30.86
C LEU A 41 16.90 7.66 31.35
N LEU A 42 16.41 6.84 30.42
CA LEU A 42 15.58 5.67 30.70
C LEU A 42 16.40 4.37 30.88
N GLY A 43 17.73 4.46 30.87
CA GLY A 43 18.62 3.29 30.98
C GLY A 43 18.52 2.34 29.79
N ARG A 44 18.20 2.86 28.60
CA ARG A 44 18.05 2.10 27.36
C ARG A 44 19.09 2.51 26.34
N CYS A 45 19.52 1.54 25.53
CA CYS A 45 20.50 1.74 24.47
C CYS A 45 19.97 2.64 23.35
N VAL A 46 20.74 3.66 22.93
CA VAL A 46 20.40 4.55 21.81
C VAL A 46 20.42 3.87 20.43
N ILE A 47 21.05 2.70 20.31
CA ILE A 47 21.17 1.95 19.05
C ILE A 47 20.05 0.91 18.94
N CYS A 48 19.86 0.07 19.96
CA CYS A 48 18.90 -1.03 19.92
C CYS A 48 17.67 -0.88 20.84
N THR A 49 17.56 0.20 21.61
CA THR A 49 16.43 0.52 22.51
C THR A 49 16.15 -0.48 23.65
N LEU A 50 16.98 -1.52 23.78
CA LEU A 50 16.95 -2.49 24.88
C LEU A 50 17.48 -1.89 26.18
N ARG A 51 17.05 -2.43 27.33
CA ARG A 51 17.63 -2.08 28.63
C ARG A 51 19.08 -2.55 28.72
N LEU A 52 19.91 -1.80 29.43
CA LEU A 52 21.31 -2.17 29.69
C LEU A 52 21.41 -3.31 30.73
N PRO A 53 22.47 -4.15 30.69
CA PRO A 53 23.52 -4.17 29.67
C PRO A 53 23.01 -4.78 28.35
N CYS A 54 23.52 -4.27 27.23
CA CYS A 54 23.19 -4.78 25.89
C CYS A 54 24.47 -4.99 25.07
N LYS A 55 24.35 -5.56 23.86
CA LYS A 55 25.50 -5.78 22.96
C LYS A 55 26.31 -4.50 22.65
N HIS A 56 25.70 -3.32 22.77
CA HIS A 56 26.33 -2.05 22.38
C HIS A 56 26.97 -1.29 23.55
N TYR A 57 26.38 -1.36 24.74
CA TYR A 57 26.82 -0.62 25.92
C TYR A 57 26.56 -1.48 27.15
N SER A 58 27.54 -1.50 28.04
CA SER A 58 27.41 -2.17 29.34
C SER A 58 26.72 -1.24 30.34
N ASP A 59 27.12 0.04 30.35
CA ASP A 59 26.65 1.05 31.29
C ASP A 59 26.16 2.32 30.61
N ALA A 60 25.34 3.10 31.32
CA ALA A 60 24.72 4.32 30.78
C ALA A 60 25.71 5.47 30.55
N SER A 61 26.85 5.46 31.25
CA SER A 61 27.94 6.44 31.14
C SER A 61 28.76 6.31 29.86
N GLU A 62 28.73 5.14 29.20
CA GLU A 62 29.45 4.89 27.94
C GLU A 62 28.66 5.41 26.72
N MET A 63 27.40 5.81 26.91
CA MET A 63 26.57 6.30 25.82
C MET A 63 26.89 7.75 25.47
N PRO A 64 26.88 8.12 24.17
CA PRO A 64 27.11 9.49 23.74
C PRO A 64 26.02 10.41 24.30
N SER A 65 26.42 11.38 25.13
CA SER A 65 25.53 12.40 25.65
C SER A 65 25.19 13.39 24.54
N VAL A 66 24.03 13.22 23.90
CA VAL A 66 23.50 14.22 22.98
C VAL A 66 22.86 15.30 23.84
N SER A 67 23.40 16.52 23.79
CA SER A 67 22.81 17.69 24.46
C SER A 67 21.35 17.84 24.04
N PRO A 68 20.40 18.07 24.97
CA PRO A 68 19.00 18.27 24.60
C PRO A 68 18.91 19.44 23.64
N ILE A 69 18.35 19.19 22.45
CA ILE A 69 18.07 20.24 21.48
C ILE A 69 17.12 21.23 22.16
N SER A 70 17.55 22.48 22.32
CA SER A 70 16.72 23.58 22.82
C SER A 70 15.44 23.65 21.99
N LYS A 71 14.29 23.58 22.65
CA LYS A 71 12.93 23.60 22.04
C LYS A 71 12.63 24.87 21.22
N ASP A 72 13.55 25.82 21.19
CA ASP A 72 13.34 27.15 20.62
C ASP A 72 13.35 27.19 19.09
N ASN A 73 13.84 26.16 18.40
CA ASN A 73 14.03 26.22 16.93
C ASN A 73 13.14 25.28 16.11
N PHE A 74 12.26 24.49 16.73
CA PHE A 74 11.29 23.67 15.98
C PHE A 74 9.98 23.51 16.77
N SER A 75 9.36 24.63 17.11
CA SER A 75 8.00 24.64 17.65
C SER A 75 7.00 24.89 16.52
N VAL A 76 6.15 23.88 16.27
CA VAL A 76 4.92 24.01 15.47
C VAL A 76 3.96 25.07 16.07
N GLN A 77 4.22 25.56 17.30
CA GLN A 77 3.50 26.68 17.91
C GLN A 77 3.88 28.07 17.35
N ALA A 78 4.86 28.19 16.44
CA ALA A 78 5.17 29.47 15.80
C ALA A 78 3.97 30.07 15.03
N TYR A 79 2.97 29.24 14.69
CA TYR A 79 1.72 29.69 14.04
C TYR A 79 0.57 29.98 15.01
N THR A 80 0.73 29.69 16.30
CA THR A 80 -0.22 30.06 17.35
C THR A 80 0.50 30.95 18.36
N LYS A 81 0.78 32.19 17.96
CA LYS A 81 1.25 33.21 18.90
C LYS A 81 0.30 33.23 20.10
N ASN A 82 0.89 33.06 21.27
CA ASN A 82 0.30 33.27 22.58
C ASN A 82 -0.42 34.64 22.58
N LEU A 83 -1.74 34.64 22.42
CA LEU A 83 -2.56 35.76 22.83
C LEU A 83 -2.77 35.58 24.33
N ASP A 84 -1.93 36.23 25.12
CA ASP A 84 -2.18 36.41 26.55
C ASP A 84 -3.39 37.36 26.68
N ALA A 85 -4.46 36.88 27.32
CA ALA A 85 -5.71 37.62 27.49
C ALA A 85 -5.50 38.97 28.22
N SER A 86 -4.37 39.12 28.91
CA SER A 86 -4.00 40.35 29.61
C SER A 86 -3.55 41.50 28.68
N ASP A 87 -3.21 41.24 27.41
CA ASP A 87 -2.91 42.28 26.41
C ASP A 87 -4.18 42.86 25.73
N ILE A 88 -5.32 42.18 25.88
CA ILE A 88 -6.59 42.54 25.20
C ILE A 88 -7.50 43.37 26.12
N MET A 89 -7.28 43.33 27.45
CA MET A 89 -8.12 44.06 28.40
C MET A 89 -7.56 45.45 28.73
N PRO A 90 -8.35 46.54 28.60
CA PRO A 90 -7.91 47.86 29.03
C PRO A 90 -7.67 47.87 30.55
N LYS A 91 -6.47 48.27 30.97
CA LYS A 91 -6.12 48.46 32.38
C LYS A 91 -7.01 49.55 32.97
N LEU A 92 -7.98 49.16 33.81
CA LEU A 92 -8.80 50.13 34.54
C LEU A 92 -7.91 50.92 35.50
N PRO A 93 -8.04 52.27 35.55
CA PRO A 93 -7.26 53.08 36.48
C PRO A 93 -7.61 52.67 37.91
N LYS A 94 -6.57 52.46 38.74
CA LYS A 94 -6.74 52.19 40.17
C LYS A 94 -7.48 53.39 40.78
N ALA A 95 -8.68 53.15 41.29
CA ALA A 95 -9.49 54.17 41.93
C ALA A 95 -8.84 54.54 43.26
N GLU A 96 -8.27 55.74 43.33
CA GLU A 96 -7.83 56.31 44.60
C GLU A 96 -9.06 56.71 45.43
N PRO A 97 -9.13 56.36 46.73
CA PRO A 97 -10.22 56.79 47.60
C PRO A 97 -10.18 58.31 47.76
N LYS A 98 -11.22 58.99 47.29
CA LYS A 98 -11.40 60.43 47.55
C LYS A 98 -11.84 60.61 49.00
N GLU A 99 -10.89 60.96 49.86
CA GLU A 99 -11.15 61.49 51.19
C GLU A 99 -11.41 62.99 51.10
N PHE A 100 -12.36 63.49 51.89
CA PHE A 100 -12.50 64.93 52.11
C PHE A 100 -12.59 65.23 53.61
N SER A 101 -12.03 66.37 53.99
CA SER A 101 -11.99 66.85 55.38
C SER A 101 -12.88 68.06 55.53
N ILE A 102 -13.69 68.09 56.59
CA ILE A 102 -14.48 69.27 56.96
C ILE A 102 -14.05 69.73 58.36
N ARG A 103 -13.77 71.03 58.51
CA ARG A 103 -13.49 71.67 59.79
C ARG A 103 -14.77 72.11 60.47
N PHE A 104 -15.00 71.65 61.69
CA PHE A 104 -16.05 72.21 62.54
C PHE A 104 -15.55 72.36 63.98
N ARG A 105 -15.69 73.57 64.53
CA ARG A 105 -15.26 73.96 65.90
C ARG A 105 -13.84 73.54 66.27
N GLY A 106 -12.88 73.75 65.36
CA GLY A 106 -11.45 73.55 65.63
C GLY A 106 -10.96 72.11 65.67
N ARG A 107 -11.78 71.12 65.28
CA ARG A 107 -11.34 69.73 65.08
C ARG A 107 -11.44 69.34 63.59
N ASP A 108 -10.40 68.68 63.09
CA ASP A 108 -10.33 68.12 61.74
C ASP A 108 -10.88 66.69 61.75
N ASN A 109 -12.08 66.48 61.21
CA ASN A 109 -12.66 65.15 61.05
C ASN A 109 -12.49 64.69 59.59
N LYS A 110 -11.84 63.55 59.39
CA LYS A 110 -11.69 62.91 58.08
C LYS A 110 -12.78 61.86 57.87
N TYR A 111 -13.47 61.92 56.74
CA TYR A 111 -14.51 60.96 56.38
C TYR A 111 -14.10 60.20 55.11
N SER A 112 -14.14 58.88 55.18
CA SER A 112 -13.99 57.97 54.04
C SER A 112 -15.36 57.44 53.64
N ILE A 113 -15.77 57.64 52.39
CA ILE A 113 -17.01 57.03 51.86
C ILE A 113 -16.72 55.55 51.53
N PRO A 114 -17.39 54.57 52.15
CA PRO A 114 -17.30 53.16 51.75
C PRO A 114 -17.90 52.98 50.35
N ILE A 115 -17.20 52.29 49.46
CA ILE A 115 -17.59 52.07 48.04
C ILE A 115 -18.74 51.05 47.89
N GLN A 116 -19.27 50.52 48.98
CA GLN A 116 -20.34 49.53 48.93
C GLN A 116 -21.69 50.23 49.00
N GLU A 117 -22.62 49.81 48.14
CA GLU A 117 -23.97 50.34 47.92
C GLU A 117 -24.09 51.50 46.92
N ARG A 118 -23.57 51.31 45.71
CA ARG A 118 -24.33 51.79 44.54
C ARG A 118 -25.59 50.94 44.42
N ALA A 119 -26.71 51.54 44.78
CA ALA A 119 -28.05 51.05 44.51
C ALA A 119 -28.15 50.41 43.12
N VAL A 120 -28.73 49.21 43.08
CA VAL A 120 -29.07 48.49 41.85
C VAL A 120 -30.19 49.28 41.16
N SER A 121 -29.84 50.33 40.41
CA SER A 121 -30.76 50.92 39.46
C SER A 121 -31.02 49.84 38.40
N LEU A 122 -32.28 49.39 38.31
CA LEU A 122 -32.77 48.50 37.26
C LEU A 122 -32.11 48.86 35.91
N PRO A 123 -31.60 47.87 35.15
CA PRO A 123 -30.91 48.14 33.90
C PRO A 123 -31.77 49.03 33.00
N ASN A 124 -31.27 50.24 32.71
CA ASN A 124 -31.86 51.17 31.76
C ASN A 124 -32.27 50.39 30.49
N ALA A 125 -33.53 50.49 30.05
CA ALA A 125 -34.11 49.65 28.97
C ALA A 125 -33.25 49.64 27.68
N GLN A 126 -32.46 50.68 27.45
CA GLN A 126 -31.50 50.76 26.34
C GLN A 126 -30.34 49.75 26.47
N LYS A 127 -29.85 49.49 27.70
CA LYS A 127 -28.80 48.50 27.97
C LYS A 127 -29.29 47.07 27.75
N LEU A 128 -30.53 46.76 28.13
CA LEU A 128 -31.13 45.45 27.88
C LEU A 128 -31.27 45.18 26.38
N LYS A 129 -31.79 46.15 25.62
CA LYS A 129 -31.86 46.07 24.14
C LYS A 129 -30.49 45.89 23.49
N LEU A 130 -29.43 46.47 24.06
CA LEU A 130 -28.07 46.28 23.56
C LEU A 130 -27.56 44.86 23.83
N ILE A 131 -27.82 44.31 25.03
CA ILE A 131 -27.45 42.94 25.38
C ILE A 131 -28.18 41.94 24.47
N GLU A 132 -29.47 42.12 24.25
CA GLU A 132 -30.28 41.29 23.34
C GLU A 132 -29.73 41.29 21.90
N LYS A 133 -29.30 42.45 21.39
CA LYS A 133 -28.63 42.54 20.08
C LYS A 133 -27.28 41.81 20.04
N ILE A 134 -26.52 41.86 21.13
CA ILE A 134 -25.23 41.15 21.24
C ILE A 134 -25.47 39.63 21.28
N GLU A 135 -26.49 39.17 22.00
CA GLU A 135 -26.86 37.77 22.10
C GLU A 135 -27.37 37.22 20.77
N THR A 136 -28.29 37.92 20.10
CA THR A 136 -28.77 37.52 18.77
C THR A 136 -27.64 37.46 17.73
N TYR A 137 -26.73 38.42 17.73
CA TYR A 137 -25.55 38.38 16.86
C TYR A 137 -24.63 37.18 17.16
N ARG A 138 -24.42 36.85 18.44
CA ARG A 138 -23.63 35.68 18.85
C ARG A 138 -24.30 34.38 18.43
N GLU A 139 -25.61 34.27 18.64
CA GLU A 139 -26.39 33.11 18.21
C GLU A 139 -26.35 32.92 16.69
N GLU A 140 -26.53 33.98 15.91
CA GLU A 140 -26.41 33.93 14.45
C GLU A 140 -25.01 33.51 14.00
N LYS A 141 -23.96 34.03 14.65
CA LYS A 141 -22.58 33.63 14.35
C LYS A 141 -22.35 32.14 14.64
N ILE A 142 -22.83 31.66 15.79
CA ILE A 142 -22.74 30.24 16.16
C ILE A 142 -23.53 29.38 15.18
N ARG A 143 -24.74 29.79 14.77
CA ARG A 143 -25.54 29.06 13.76
C ARG A 143 -24.80 28.95 12.43
N LYS A 144 -24.20 30.03 11.94
CA LYS A 144 -23.39 30.02 10.71
C LYS A 144 -22.17 29.13 10.83
N GLU A 145 -21.52 29.07 11.99
CA GLU A 145 -20.40 28.15 12.21
C GLU A 145 -20.86 26.68 12.25
N ILE A 146 -22.01 26.39 12.88
CA ILE A 146 -22.61 25.05 12.88
C ILE A 146 -22.97 24.61 11.45
N GLU A 147 -23.59 25.50 10.66
CA GLU A 147 -23.96 25.25 9.28
C GLU A 147 -22.74 24.91 8.42
N LYS A 148 -21.66 25.68 8.52
CA LYS A 148 -20.39 25.38 7.84
C LYS A 148 -19.82 24.02 8.23
N ILE A 149 -19.87 23.67 9.52
CA ILE A 149 -19.41 22.35 10.00
C ILE A 149 -20.29 21.23 9.42
N GLN A 150 -21.60 21.44 9.32
CA GLN A 150 -22.52 20.46 8.74
C GLN A 150 -22.26 20.28 7.24
N GLU A 151 -22.10 21.37 6.49
CA GLU A 151 -21.74 21.33 5.06
C GLU A 151 -20.43 20.58 4.83
N MET A 152 -19.39 20.85 5.62
CA MET A 152 -18.12 20.11 5.51
C MET A 152 -18.29 18.61 5.83
N LYS A 153 -19.09 18.26 6.85
CA LYS A 153 -19.39 16.85 7.17
C LYS A 153 -20.17 16.15 6.05
N GLU A 154 -21.10 16.84 5.41
CA GLU A 154 -21.83 16.29 4.28
C GLU A 154 -20.94 16.12 3.05
N ALA A 155 -20.08 17.09 2.75
CA ALA A 155 -19.11 17.00 1.68
C ALA A 155 -18.16 15.81 1.89
N GLU A 156 -17.64 15.63 3.11
CA GLU A 156 -16.78 14.49 3.46
C GLU A 156 -17.52 13.15 3.30
N LYS A 157 -18.81 13.08 3.69
CA LYS A 157 -19.64 11.89 3.48
C LYS A 157 -19.88 11.60 2.00
N ARG A 158 -20.09 12.62 1.17
CA ARG A 158 -20.24 12.45 -0.29
C ARG A 158 -18.95 11.92 -0.92
N GLN A 159 -17.81 12.53 -0.60
CA GLN A 159 -16.50 12.06 -1.07
C GLN A 159 -16.20 10.62 -0.66
N LYS A 160 -16.52 10.24 0.60
CA LYS A 160 -16.38 8.85 1.06
C LYS A 160 -17.24 7.87 0.25
N ARG A 161 -18.48 8.24 -0.06
CA ARG A 161 -19.38 7.40 -0.89
C ARG A 161 -18.85 7.27 -2.32
N GLU A 162 -18.37 8.36 -2.92
CA GLU A 162 -17.78 8.35 -4.26
C GLU A 162 -16.51 7.49 -4.32
N MET A 163 -15.64 7.57 -3.31
CA MET A 163 -14.47 6.71 -3.21
C MET A 163 -14.86 5.23 -3.10
N GLN A 164 -15.88 4.91 -2.29
CA GLN A 164 -16.40 3.54 -2.16
C GLN A 164 -17.00 3.01 -3.47
N THR A 165 -17.72 3.83 -4.23
CA THR A 165 -18.29 3.40 -5.52
C THR A 165 -17.18 3.17 -6.56
N LEU A 166 -16.18 4.05 -6.62
CA LEU A 166 -15.02 3.88 -7.50
C LEU A 166 -14.21 2.63 -7.14
N GLU A 167 -13.98 2.37 -5.85
CA GLU A 167 -13.29 1.17 -5.40
C GLU A 167 -14.09 -0.10 -5.73
N ALA A 168 -15.40 -0.09 -5.55
CA ALA A 168 -16.27 -1.20 -5.93
C ALA A 168 -16.23 -1.47 -7.45
N LEU A 169 -16.20 -0.42 -8.29
CA LEU A 169 -16.04 -0.55 -9.74
C LEU A 169 -14.67 -1.15 -10.10
N ARG A 170 -13.59 -0.67 -9.47
CA ARG A 170 -12.24 -1.22 -9.64
C ARG A 170 -12.19 -2.70 -9.28
N LEU A 171 -12.76 -3.09 -8.15
CA LEU A 171 -12.81 -4.49 -7.71
C LEU A 171 -13.60 -5.37 -8.69
N LYS A 172 -14.75 -4.89 -9.20
CA LYS A 172 -15.52 -5.60 -10.23
C LYS A 172 -14.71 -5.79 -11.51
N HIS A 173 -13.97 -4.76 -11.94
CA HIS A 173 -13.11 -4.86 -13.12
C HIS A 173 -11.99 -5.90 -12.92
N VAL A 174 -11.32 -5.88 -11.77
CA VAL A 174 -10.28 -6.87 -11.42
C VAL A 174 -10.85 -8.28 -11.39
N LYS A 175 -12.03 -8.49 -10.81
CA LYS A 175 -12.71 -9.80 -10.81
C LYS A 175 -12.98 -10.29 -12.24
N LYS A 176 -13.54 -9.44 -13.11
CA LYS A 176 -13.77 -9.77 -14.53
C LYS A 176 -12.47 -10.11 -15.26
N GLN A 177 -11.37 -9.41 -14.99
CA GLN A 177 -10.07 -9.73 -15.60
C GLN A 177 -9.53 -11.08 -15.11
N LYS A 178 -9.66 -11.39 -13.82
CA LYS A 178 -9.28 -12.71 -13.27
C LYS A 178 -10.08 -13.83 -13.91
N GLU A 179 -11.41 -13.68 -14.01
CA GLU A 179 -12.29 -14.66 -14.67
C GLU A 179 -11.89 -14.89 -16.14
N LYS A 180 -11.53 -13.83 -16.88
CA LYS A 180 -11.03 -13.97 -18.26
C LYS A 180 -9.72 -14.74 -18.32
N LEU A 181 -8.79 -14.47 -17.41
CA LEU A 181 -7.52 -15.18 -17.36
C LEU A 181 -7.70 -16.66 -16.99
N ASP A 182 -8.62 -16.96 -16.08
CA ASP A 182 -8.88 -18.34 -15.66
C ASP A 182 -9.56 -19.13 -16.78
N LYS A 183 -10.53 -18.54 -17.50
CA LYS A 183 -11.08 -19.13 -18.74
C LYS A 183 -9.99 -19.43 -19.77
N TYR A 184 -9.09 -18.47 -20.01
CA TYR A 184 -7.99 -18.67 -20.94
C TYR A 184 -7.03 -19.80 -20.52
N LYS A 185 -6.76 -19.93 -19.21
CA LYS A 185 -5.95 -21.06 -18.69
C LYS A 185 -6.67 -22.40 -18.88
N GLU A 186 -7.97 -22.45 -18.65
CA GLU A 186 -8.78 -23.66 -18.87
C GLU A 186 -8.80 -24.05 -20.36
N GLU A 187 -8.96 -23.09 -21.26
CA GLU A 187 -8.88 -23.30 -22.71
C GLU A 187 -7.50 -23.85 -23.14
N ILE A 188 -6.41 -23.30 -22.59
CA ILE A 188 -5.06 -23.83 -22.83
C ILE A 188 -4.93 -25.26 -22.33
N LYS A 189 -5.42 -25.56 -21.12
CA LYS A 189 -5.37 -26.92 -20.57
C LYS A 189 -6.12 -27.91 -21.45
N ALA A 190 -7.34 -27.57 -21.86
CA ALA A 190 -8.15 -28.40 -22.74
C ALA A 190 -7.47 -28.62 -24.09
N ARG A 191 -6.89 -27.56 -24.68
CA ARG A 191 -6.14 -27.67 -25.95
C ARG A 191 -4.90 -28.55 -25.82
N ASN A 192 -4.16 -28.44 -24.71
CA ASN A 192 -2.99 -29.28 -24.46
C ASN A 192 -3.37 -30.74 -24.26
N GLU A 193 -4.49 -31.01 -23.60
CA GLU A 193 -5.02 -32.37 -23.43
C GLU A 193 -5.46 -32.97 -24.78
N GLN A 194 -6.14 -32.19 -25.62
CA GLN A 194 -6.47 -32.60 -27.00
C GLN A 194 -5.22 -32.92 -27.83
N LEU A 195 -4.19 -32.07 -27.75
CA LEU A 195 -2.92 -32.30 -28.44
C LEU A 195 -2.23 -33.57 -27.93
N LYS A 196 -2.22 -33.79 -26.61
CA LYS A 196 -1.66 -35.00 -26.02
C LYS A 196 -2.36 -36.26 -26.54
N ASN A 197 -3.69 -36.26 -26.54
CA ASN A 197 -4.48 -37.38 -27.06
C ASN A 197 -4.19 -37.63 -28.56
N TYR A 198 -4.04 -36.56 -29.35
CA TYR A 198 -3.67 -36.67 -30.76
C TYR A 198 -2.30 -37.33 -30.95
N PHE A 199 -1.28 -36.91 -30.18
CA PHE A 199 0.05 -37.52 -30.24
C PHE A 199 0.04 -38.99 -29.78
N ASP A 200 -0.71 -39.31 -28.72
CA ASP A 200 -0.85 -40.69 -28.23
C ASP A 200 -1.52 -41.60 -29.28
N GLU A 201 -2.51 -41.08 -30.02
CA GLU A 201 -3.15 -41.80 -31.13
C GLU A 201 -2.21 -41.97 -32.33
N GLU A 202 -1.44 -40.93 -32.68
CA GLU A 202 -0.46 -40.98 -33.76
C GLU A 202 0.64 -42.00 -33.44
N GLU A 203 1.12 -42.04 -32.20
CA GLU A 203 2.12 -43.00 -31.74
C GLU A 203 1.57 -44.44 -31.78
N LYS A 204 0.32 -44.65 -31.34
CA LYS A 204 -0.34 -45.97 -31.46
C LYS A 204 -0.47 -46.42 -32.91
N LYS A 205 -0.76 -45.51 -33.86
CA LYS A 205 -0.82 -45.82 -35.29
C LYS A 205 0.57 -46.20 -35.82
N LYS A 206 1.60 -45.40 -35.51
CA LYS A 206 2.99 -45.69 -35.89
C LYS A 206 3.45 -47.06 -35.39
N ARG A 207 3.19 -47.39 -34.12
CA ARG A 207 3.52 -48.71 -33.55
C ARG A 207 2.82 -49.86 -34.30
N LYS A 208 1.53 -49.71 -34.63
CA LYS A 208 0.79 -50.71 -35.42
C LYS A 208 1.37 -50.89 -36.83
N ASP A 209 1.74 -49.80 -37.49
CA ASP A 209 2.31 -49.86 -38.84
C ASP A 209 3.73 -50.43 -38.84
N GLU A 210 4.54 -50.11 -37.83
CA GLU A 210 5.84 -50.75 -37.60
C GLU A 210 5.70 -52.26 -37.36
N GLU A 211 4.73 -52.69 -36.55
CA GLU A 211 4.48 -54.11 -36.30
C GLU A 211 4.05 -54.85 -37.57
N LYS A 212 3.17 -54.25 -38.39
CA LYS A 212 2.79 -54.79 -39.71
C LYS A 212 3.99 -54.90 -40.64
N ARG A 213 4.84 -53.87 -40.69
CA ARG A 213 6.08 -53.88 -41.48
C ARG A 213 7.03 -54.99 -41.02
N ARG A 214 7.21 -55.16 -39.70
CA ARG A 214 8.04 -56.25 -39.14
C ARG A 214 7.51 -57.62 -39.55
N LYS A 215 6.20 -57.87 -39.37
CA LYS A 215 5.54 -59.11 -39.79
C LYS A 215 5.70 -59.38 -41.28
N TYR A 216 5.53 -58.36 -42.12
CA TYR A 216 5.72 -58.48 -43.56
C TYR A 216 7.17 -58.87 -43.94
N ILE A 217 8.16 -58.20 -43.33
CA ILE A 217 9.58 -58.52 -43.55
C ILE A 217 9.88 -59.96 -43.11
N GLU A 218 9.32 -60.40 -41.98
CA GLU A 218 9.52 -61.76 -41.47
C GLU A 218 8.94 -62.83 -42.40
N ILE A 219 7.74 -62.60 -42.95
CA ILE A 219 7.15 -63.48 -43.98
C ILE A 219 8.03 -63.52 -45.23
N LYS A 220 8.49 -62.36 -45.73
CA LYS A 220 9.35 -62.28 -46.91
C LYS A 220 10.69 -62.99 -46.71
N LYS A 221 11.26 -62.95 -45.50
CA LYS A 221 12.46 -63.70 -45.14
C LYS A 221 12.22 -65.21 -45.21
N LYS A 222 11.12 -65.71 -44.63
CA LYS A 222 10.75 -67.13 -44.69
C LYS A 222 10.54 -67.62 -46.12
N GLU A 223 9.82 -66.85 -46.95
CA GLU A 223 9.64 -67.18 -48.38
C GLU A 223 11.00 -67.29 -49.11
N LEU A 224 11.95 -66.42 -48.78
CA LEU A 224 13.30 -66.43 -49.34
C LEU A 224 14.12 -67.64 -48.87
N GLU A 225 14.03 -68.00 -47.59
CA GLU A 225 14.64 -69.20 -47.02
C GLU A 225 14.08 -70.46 -47.69
N GLU A 226 12.76 -70.59 -47.80
CA GLU A 226 12.10 -71.70 -48.51
C GLU A 226 12.54 -71.79 -49.99
N TYR A 227 12.68 -70.64 -50.66
CA TYR A 227 13.19 -70.60 -52.03
C TYR A 227 14.62 -71.16 -52.12
N TYR A 228 15.52 -70.74 -51.21
CA TYR A 228 16.89 -71.25 -51.18
C TYR A 228 16.97 -72.73 -50.83
N GLU A 229 16.12 -73.22 -49.92
CA GLU A 229 16.03 -74.65 -49.60
C GLU A 229 15.54 -75.47 -50.80
N LYS A 230 14.46 -75.03 -51.46
CA LYS A 230 13.97 -75.66 -52.69
C LYS A 230 15.03 -75.64 -53.80
N LYS A 231 15.77 -74.53 -53.94
CA LYS A 231 16.87 -74.42 -54.90
C LYS A 231 17.98 -75.43 -54.58
N LYS A 232 18.41 -75.53 -53.32
CA LYS A 232 19.41 -76.54 -52.89
C LYS A 232 18.92 -77.97 -53.15
N MET A 233 17.66 -78.26 -52.86
CA MET A 233 17.06 -79.56 -53.14
C MET A 233 17.07 -79.87 -54.64
N MET A 234 16.64 -78.92 -55.49
CA MET A 234 16.66 -79.07 -56.94
C MET A 234 18.09 -79.25 -57.49
N GLU A 235 19.06 -78.50 -56.97
CA GLU A 235 20.48 -78.70 -57.31
C GLU A 235 20.96 -80.10 -56.92
N SER A 236 20.57 -80.60 -55.74
CA SER A 236 20.92 -81.96 -55.30
C SER A 236 20.29 -83.04 -56.18
N ILE A 237 19.00 -82.88 -56.53
CA ILE A 237 18.29 -83.78 -57.47
C ILE A 237 18.95 -83.74 -58.85
N SER A 238 19.32 -82.55 -59.34
CA SER A 238 19.99 -82.40 -60.62
C SER A 238 21.35 -83.11 -60.62
N LYS A 239 22.14 -82.95 -59.55
CA LYS A 239 23.43 -83.65 -59.40
C LYS A 239 23.25 -85.16 -59.35
N GLN A 240 22.25 -85.65 -58.61
CA GLN A 240 21.91 -87.07 -58.53
C GLN A 240 21.54 -87.63 -59.91
N LYS A 241 20.66 -86.93 -60.66
CA LYS A 241 20.27 -87.34 -62.02
C LYS A 241 21.45 -87.37 -62.99
N VAL A 242 22.35 -86.38 -62.92
CA VAL A 242 23.58 -86.39 -63.72
C VAL A 242 24.43 -87.61 -63.37
N PHE A 243 24.61 -87.91 -62.09
CA PHE A 243 25.34 -89.08 -61.63
C PHE A 243 24.70 -90.41 -62.07
N ASP A 244 23.37 -90.53 -62.01
CA ASP A 244 22.64 -91.71 -62.45
C ASP A 244 22.77 -91.91 -63.98
N LEU A 245 22.66 -90.84 -64.77
CA LEU A 245 22.88 -90.86 -66.21
C LEU A 245 24.32 -91.24 -66.59
N GLU A 246 25.32 -90.70 -65.88
CA GLU A 246 26.73 -91.09 -66.06
C GLU A 246 26.92 -92.58 -65.81
N LYS A 247 26.26 -93.12 -64.78
CA LYS A 247 26.31 -94.55 -64.44
C LYS A 247 25.65 -95.42 -65.49
N GLU A 248 24.49 -95.01 -66.02
CA GLU A 248 23.80 -95.69 -67.12
C GLU A 248 24.65 -95.74 -68.39
N ILE A 249 25.27 -94.61 -68.79
CA ILE A 249 26.18 -94.55 -69.94
C ILE A 249 27.35 -95.52 -69.76
N VAL A 250 27.98 -95.55 -68.59
CA VAL A 250 29.11 -96.47 -68.31
C VAL A 250 28.66 -97.93 -68.36
N SER A 251 27.44 -98.25 -67.92
CA SER A 251 26.89 -99.61 -68.02
C SER A 251 26.52 -100.01 -69.45
N SER A 252 26.03 -99.08 -70.28
CA SER A 252 25.73 -99.34 -71.70
C SER A 252 26.98 -99.45 -72.58
N ILE A 253 28.13 -98.91 -72.16
CA ILE A 253 29.42 -99.05 -72.87
C ILE A 253 30.14 -100.37 -72.51
N ARG A 254 29.75 -101.03 -71.41
CA ARG A 254 30.36 -102.29 -70.93
C ARG A 254 29.55 -103.56 -71.23
N GLY A 255 28.39 -103.44 -71.87
CA GLY A 255 27.61 -104.56 -72.42
C GLY A 255 27.75 -104.57 -73.94
#